data_AF-A0A974NDM3-F1
#
_entry.id   AF-A0A974NDM3-F1
#
_cell.length_a   1.000
_cell.length_b   1.000
_cell.length_c   1.000
_cell.angle_alpha   90.00
_cell.angle_beta   90.00
_cell.angle_gamma   90.00
#
_symmetry.space_group_name_H-M   'P 1'
#
loop_
_entity.id
_entity.type
_entity.pdbx_description
1 polymer ?
#
loop_
_entity_poly.entity_id
_entity_poly.type
_entity_poly.pdbx_seq_one_letter_code
_entity_poly.pdbx_strand_id
1 'polypeptide(L)'
;MQFEQSRSEIKWTWADLVSSYRFWALFIFFITVMMVNASLGNVISYLRINYGIPNVIIGTSVSIKLLFTIIAILPAWLVSRTKYYYPLYLFAILMVIGLLLLSFAKDGNNLIFVAMALLGLSIGSVNLLIPAYIARAVNSVEVFILSFGVISITNMLNGTSMTFVMSNLISQAVPFNTIIIFLVILIIIGTLFLLPVKKCLFNEHPRVREVPPETPRNVNALVTLLLFFVPFYFIFWFYRVHKDIRNFSQSATLLTPLGAGLSSIFMPFAMPIMLSILNDVIRQKLLDKGKKGMFKTGLIIAIGLFLPPIAAAMVQSEVNKLASVENNNS
;
A
#
# COMPACT_ATOMS: atom_id res chain seq x y z
N MET A 1 36.07 -19.20 -23.88
CA MET A 1 35.40 -18.81 -22.61
C MET A 1 33.98 -18.44 -22.97
N GLN A 2 33.05 -19.29 -22.53
CA GLN A 2 31.64 -19.27 -22.87
C GLN A 2 30.97 -17.99 -22.38
N PHE A 3 30.10 -17.47 -23.23
CA PHE A 3 29.07 -16.49 -22.94
C PHE A 3 28.41 -16.76 -21.58
N GLU A 4 28.67 -15.90 -20.60
CA GLU A 4 27.66 -15.63 -19.58
C GLU A 4 26.46 -15.04 -20.32
N GLN A 5 25.51 -15.92 -20.67
CA GLN A 5 24.15 -15.53 -20.96
C GLN A 5 23.74 -14.54 -19.88
N SER A 6 23.52 -13.29 -20.28
CA SER A 6 22.91 -12.28 -19.45
C SER A 6 21.66 -12.89 -18.85
N ARG A 7 21.72 -13.27 -17.57
CA ARG A 7 20.51 -13.45 -16.77
C ARG A 7 19.86 -12.09 -16.79
N SER A 8 18.91 -11.89 -17.69
CA SER A 8 18.04 -10.73 -17.67
C SER A 8 17.53 -10.63 -16.23
N GLU A 9 17.88 -9.58 -15.51
CA GLU A 9 17.37 -9.38 -14.16
C GLU A 9 15.85 -9.25 -14.29
N ILE A 10 15.11 -10.34 -14.09
CA ILE A 10 13.65 -10.33 -14.16
C ILE A 10 13.17 -9.54 -12.95
N LYS A 11 12.82 -8.29 -13.22
CA LYS A 11 12.33 -7.31 -12.24
C LYS A 11 10.81 -7.37 -12.12
N TRP A 12 10.29 -6.90 -11.00
CA TRP A 12 8.87 -7.02 -10.66
C TRP A 12 8.03 -6.00 -11.42
N THR A 13 6.91 -6.45 -11.99
CA THR A 13 5.90 -5.55 -12.55
C THR A 13 5.01 -4.99 -11.43
N TRP A 14 4.25 -3.92 -11.74
CA TRP A 14 3.23 -3.41 -10.82
C TRP A 14 2.24 -4.50 -10.37
N ALA A 15 1.79 -5.31 -11.32
CA ALA A 15 0.84 -6.38 -11.05
C ALA A 15 1.45 -7.50 -10.20
N ASP A 16 2.75 -7.79 -10.33
CA ASP A 16 3.46 -8.74 -9.44
C ASP A 16 3.52 -8.22 -8.01
N LEU A 17 3.86 -6.94 -7.83
CA LEU A 17 3.94 -6.31 -6.51
C LEU A 17 2.60 -6.38 -5.81
N VAL A 18 1.56 -5.81 -6.42
CA VAL A 18 0.22 -5.70 -5.84
C VAL A 18 -0.47 -7.06 -5.67
N SER A 19 -0.12 -8.05 -6.47
CA SER A 19 -0.62 -9.41 -6.30
C SER A 19 0.14 -10.21 -5.24
N SER A 20 1.20 -9.66 -4.65
CA SER A 20 2.02 -10.35 -3.68
C SER A 20 1.66 -9.98 -2.25
N TYR A 21 1.63 -10.97 -1.38
CA TYR A 21 1.52 -10.74 0.06
C TYR A 21 2.64 -9.85 0.60
N ARG A 22 3.85 -9.94 0.01
CA ARG A 22 5.04 -9.17 0.42
C ARG A 22 4.79 -7.66 0.37
N PHE A 23 4.15 -7.19 -0.70
CA PHE A 23 3.78 -5.78 -0.85
C PHE A 23 2.74 -5.37 0.18
N TRP A 24 1.66 -6.14 0.36
CA TRP A 24 0.59 -5.82 1.32
C TRP A 24 1.08 -5.83 2.77
N ALA A 25 1.97 -6.75 3.13
CA ALA A 25 2.60 -6.78 4.45
C ALA A 25 3.41 -5.50 4.71
N LEU A 26 4.24 -5.08 3.76
CA LEU A 26 4.99 -3.83 3.87
C LEU A 26 4.07 -2.60 3.90
N PHE A 27 3.01 -2.60 3.09
CA PHE A 27 2.01 -1.54 3.04
C PHE A 27 1.29 -1.37 4.38
N ILE A 28 0.78 -2.46 4.96
CA ILE A 28 0.08 -2.44 6.26
C ILE A 28 1.04 -2.04 7.40
N PHE A 29 2.26 -2.60 7.40
CA PHE A 29 3.29 -2.21 8.37
C PHE A 29 3.62 -0.71 8.28
N PHE A 30 3.82 -0.19 7.07
CA PHE A 30 4.11 1.23 6.87
C PHE A 30 2.96 2.11 7.35
N ILE A 31 1.73 1.77 6.98
CA ILE A 31 0.53 2.53 7.39
C ILE A 31 0.38 2.59 8.89
N THR A 32 0.54 1.46 9.59
CA THR A 32 0.42 1.41 11.05
C THR A 32 1.49 2.26 11.74
N VAL A 33 2.75 2.21 11.27
CA VAL A 33 3.82 3.09 11.75
C VAL A 33 3.46 4.57 11.53
N MET A 34 2.94 4.92 10.36
CA MET A 34 2.59 6.30 10.07
C MET A 34 1.34 6.79 10.83
N MET A 35 0.36 5.92 11.09
CA MET A 35 -0.77 6.22 11.98
C MET A 35 -0.26 6.59 13.38
N VAL A 36 0.68 5.82 13.93
CA VAL A 36 1.29 6.19 15.21
C VAL A 36 2.03 7.52 15.10
N ASN A 37 2.81 7.76 14.05
CA ASN A 37 3.48 9.05 13.85
C ASN A 37 2.50 10.23 13.84
N ALA A 38 1.37 10.11 13.13
CA ALA A 38 0.32 11.12 13.11
C ALA A 38 -0.32 11.34 14.49
N SER A 39 -0.42 10.27 15.29
CA SER A 39 -0.96 10.32 16.64
C SER A 39 -0.08 11.07 17.64
N LEU A 40 1.23 11.15 17.39
CA LEU A 40 2.18 11.75 18.35
C LEU A 40 1.90 13.23 18.62
N GLY A 41 1.36 13.99 17.65
CA GLY A 41 0.96 15.39 17.89
C GLY A 41 -0.14 15.52 18.95
N ASN A 42 -1.10 14.58 18.94
CA ASN A 42 -2.16 14.49 19.94
C ASN A 42 -1.62 14.02 21.30
N VAL A 43 -0.72 13.04 21.31
CA VAL A 43 -0.05 12.56 22.53
C VAL A 43 0.73 13.69 23.21
N ILE A 44 1.46 14.49 22.43
CA ILE A 44 2.19 15.66 22.93
C ILE A 44 1.22 16.71 23.50
N SER A 45 0.11 16.96 22.81
CA SER A 45 -0.92 17.89 23.27
C SER A 45 -1.53 17.43 24.60
N TYR A 46 -1.76 16.12 24.76
CA TYR A 46 -2.23 15.53 26.01
C TYR A 46 -1.24 15.77 27.15
N LEU A 47 0.06 15.51 26.93
CA LEU A 47 1.10 15.73 27.94
C LEU A 47 1.13 17.20 28.42
N ARG A 48 0.98 18.14 27.48
CA ARG A 48 0.91 19.56 27.80
C ARG A 48 -0.32 19.92 28.65
N ILE A 49 -1.51 19.51 28.19
CA ILE A 49 -2.78 19.96 28.78
C ILE A 49 -3.07 19.24 30.11
N ASN A 50 -2.90 17.91 30.15
CA ASN A 50 -3.32 17.10 31.29
C ASN A 50 -2.21 16.87 32.32
N TYR A 51 -0.94 16.81 31.89
CA TYR A 51 0.18 16.60 32.81
C TYR A 51 0.95 17.91 33.11
N GLY A 52 0.53 19.03 32.51
CA GLY A 52 1.11 20.34 32.77
C GLY A 52 2.57 20.47 32.30
N ILE A 53 3.01 19.62 31.37
CA ILE A 53 4.41 19.63 30.92
C ILE A 53 4.72 20.98 30.21
N PRO A 54 5.77 21.71 30.65
CA PRO A 54 6.12 23.00 30.06
C PRO A 54 6.39 22.95 28.55
N ASN A 55 6.01 24.02 27.85
CA ASN A 55 6.21 24.16 26.40
C ASN A 55 7.67 24.02 25.97
N VAL A 56 8.62 24.40 26.83
CA VAL A 56 10.06 24.25 26.55
C VAL A 56 10.42 22.77 26.42
N ILE A 57 9.97 21.92 27.36
CA ILE A 57 10.21 20.47 27.33
C ILE A 57 9.53 19.82 26.13
N ILE A 58 8.29 20.23 25.83
CA ILE A 58 7.59 19.76 24.63
C ILE A 58 8.33 20.15 23.35
N GLY A 59 8.74 21.42 23.22
CA GLY A 59 9.48 21.92 22.07
C GLY A 59 10.80 21.18 21.87
N THR A 60 11.58 21.02 22.95
CA THR A 60 12.82 20.23 22.93
C THR A 60 12.57 18.78 22.52
N SER A 61 11.50 18.16 23.04
CA SER A 61 11.13 16.78 22.70
C SER A 61 10.81 16.61 21.21
N VAL A 62 10.07 17.55 20.62
CA VAL A 62 9.78 17.56 19.17
C VAL A 62 11.05 17.74 18.35
N SER A 63 11.93 18.67 18.75
CA SER A 63 13.23 18.88 18.09
C SER A 63 14.13 17.66 18.15
N ILE A 64 14.17 16.95 19.30
CA ILE A 64 14.91 15.70 19.45
C ILE A 64 14.35 14.63 18.50
N LYS A 65 13.03 14.45 18.44
CA LYS A 65 12.41 13.52 17.50
C LYS A 65 12.83 13.84 16.06
N LEU A 66 12.78 15.11 15.66
CA LEU A 66 13.16 15.53 14.32
C LEU A 66 14.63 15.24 14.02
N LEU A 67 15.53 15.58 14.95
CA LEU A 67 16.96 15.31 14.84
C LEU A 67 17.24 13.82 14.66
N PHE A 68 16.61 12.96 15.47
CA PHE A 68 16.77 11.51 15.34
C PHE A 68 16.12 10.93 14.08
N THR A 69 15.08 11.58 13.56
CA THR A 69 14.49 11.24 12.25
C THR A 69 15.49 11.50 11.11
N ILE A 70 16.29 12.57 11.20
CA ILE A 70 17.35 12.86 10.23
C ILE A 70 18.51 11.87 10.39
N ILE A 71 18.95 11.61 11.62
CA ILE A 71 20.01 10.63 11.92
C ILE A 71 19.63 9.23 11.42
N ALA A 72 18.34 8.91 11.36
CA ALA A 72 17.82 7.63 10.86
C ALA A 72 18.21 7.29 9.41
N ILE A 73 18.72 8.25 8.63
CA ILE A 73 19.33 8.01 7.31
C ILE A 73 20.48 6.99 7.40
N LEU A 74 21.31 7.07 8.45
CA LEU A 74 22.46 6.19 8.62
C LEU A 74 22.07 4.71 8.78
N PRO A 75 21.21 4.33 9.76
CA PRO A 75 20.77 2.95 9.89
C PRO A 75 19.92 2.50 8.69
N ALA A 76 19.11 3.38 8.09
CA ALA A 76 18.37 3.03 6.86
C ALA A 76 19.30 2.69 5.70
N TRP A 77 20.34 3.49 5.49
CA TRP A 77 21.35 3.24 4.47
C TRP A 77 22.09 1.93 4.73
N LEU A 78 22.54 1.70 5.96
CA LEU A 78 23.23 0.45 6.35
C LEU A 78 22.35 -0.78 6.11
N VAL A 79 21.08 -0.71 6.51
CA VAL A 79 20.11 -1.78 6.31
C VAL A 79 19.79 -2.00 4.82
N SER A 80 19.71 -0.96 4.01
CA SER A 80 19.37 -1.10 2.58
C SER A 80 20.40 -1.91 1.78
N ARG A 81 21.65 -1.97 2.27
CA ARG A 81 22.71 -2.83 1.73
C ARG A 81 22.47 -4.31 2.01
N THR A 82 21.72 -4.63 3.06
CA THR A 82 21.35 -6.01 3.36
C THR A 82 20.24 -6.50 2.43
N LYS A 83 20.17 -7.83 2.19
CA LYS A 83 19.11 -8.45 1.36
C LYS A 83 17.88 -8.86 2.18
N TYR A 84 17.88 -8.61 3.49
CA TYR A 84 16.90 -9.08 4.44
C TYR A 84 16.05 -7.94 4.99
N TYR A 85 14.80 -8.25 5.34
CA TYR A 85 13.84 -7.28 5.89
C TYR A 85 13.75 -7.31 7.42
N TYR A 86 14.49 -8.21 8.07
CA TYR A 86 14.51 -8.34 9.53
C TYR A 86 14.76 -7.04 10.32
N PRO A 87 15.56 -6.08 9.81
CA PRO A 87 15.72 -4.81 10.51
C PRO A 87 14.43 -4.01 10.70
N LEU A 88 13.36 -4.28 9.92
CA LEU A 88 12.04 -3.69 10.17
C LEU A 88 11.48 -4.11 11.55
N TYR A 89 11.72 -5.34 12.01
CA TYR A 89 11.33 -5.76 13.37
C TYR A 89 12.10 -5.00 14.44
N LEU A 90 13.39 -4.72 14.20
CA LEU A 90 14.20 -3.93 15.13
C LEU A 90 13.60 -2.53 15.30
N PHE A 91 13.28 -1.84 14.21
CA PHE A 91 12.65 -0.52 14.29
C PHE A 91 11.25 -0.57 14.91
N ALA A 92 10.48 -1.63 14.68
CA ALA A 92 9.20 -1.82 15.35
C ALA A 92 9.36 -1.97 16.88
N ILE A 93 10.35 -2.75 17.33
CA ILE A 93 10.66 -2.93 18.76
C ILE A 93 11.11 -1.61 19.38
N LEU A 94 12.03 -0.88 18.72
CA LEU A 94 12.48 0.43 19.19
C LEU A 94 11.31 1.42 19.31
N MET A 95 10.36 1.38 18.38
CA MET A 95 9.16 2.19 18.40
C MET A 95 8.24 1.82 19.58
N VAL A 96 8.02 0.52 19.83
CA VAL A 96 7.23 0.04 20.98
C VAL A 96 7.87 0.46 22.30
N ILE A 97 9.19 0.31 22.44
CA ILE A 97 9.93 0.77 23.63
C ILE A 97 9.76 2.29 23.79
N GLY A 98 9.91 3.07 22.72
CA GLY A 98 9.70 4.52 22.74
C GLY A 98 8.29 4.91 23.20
N LEU A 99 7.25 4.20 22.72
CA LEU A 99 5.87 4.43 23.16
C LEU A 99 5.68 4.07 24.63
N LEU A 100 6.17 2.92 25.09
CA LEU A 100 6.03 2.49 26.48
C LEU A 100 6.71 3.45 27.45
N LEU A 101 7.88 3.98 27.10
CA LEU A 101 8.57 5.00 27.88
C LEU A 101 7.73 6.28 28.05
N LEU A 102 6.90 6.66 27.06
CA LEU A 102 5.99 7.79 27.23
C LEU A 102 4.95 7.57 28.33
N SER A 103 4.57 6.32 28.64
CA SER A 103 3.64 6.04 29.75
C SER A 103 4.16 6.54 31.10
N PHE A 104 5.49 6.62 31.24
CA PHE A 104 6.20 7.12 32.41
C PHE A 104 6.61 8.60 32.28
N ALA A 105 5.99 9.35 31.37
CA ALA A 105 6.32 10.75 31.13
C ALA A 105 6.15 11.66 32.36
N LYS A 106 5.33 11.26 33.34
CA LYS A 106 5.17 11.98 34.61
C LYS A 106 6.41 11.89 35.52
N ASP A 107 7.16 10.80 35.40
CA ASP A 107 8.22 10.46 36.35
C ASP A 107 9.54 11.21 36.05
N GLY A 108 9.68 11.76 34.83
CA GLY A 108 10.80 12.62 34.50
C GLY A 108 10.91 13.01 33.02
N ASN A 109 11.35 14.25 32.79
CA ASN A 109 11.49 14.82 31.44
C ASN A 109 12.49 14.05 30.56
N ASN A 110 13.52 13.45 31.15
CA ASN A 110 14.53 12.67 30.43
C ASN A 110 13.93 11.47 29.71
N LEU A 111 12.90 10.83 30.30
CA LEU A 111 12.22 9.69 29.69
C LEU A 111 11.48 10.11 28.41
N ILE A 112 10.90 11.32 28.39
CA ILE A 112 10.23 11.88 27.21
C ILE A 112 11.26 12.11 26.08
N PHE A 113 12.42 12.65 26.42
CA PHE A 113 13.49 12.88 25.43
C PHE A 113 13.99 11.57 24.81
N VAL A 114 14.27 10.56 25.64
CA VAL A 114 14.69 9.23 25.17
C VAL A 114 13.60 8.58 24.33
N ALA A 115 12.34 8.63 24.77
CA ALA A 115 11.20 8.11 24.03
C ALA A 115 11.09 8.76 22.64
N MET A 116 11.17 10.09 22.56
CA MET A 116 11.05 10.83 21.32
C MET A 116 12.24 10.59 20.37
N ALA A 117 13.44 10.38 20.90
CA ALA A 117 14.61 9.97 20.11
C ALA A 117 14.39 8.59 19.46
N LEU A 118 13.93 7.60 20.23
CA LEU A 118 13.65 6.24 19.73
C LEU A 118 12.54 6.24 18.67
N LEU A 119 11.47 7.01 18.91
CA LEU A 119 10.38 7.17 17.95
C LEU A 119 10.87 7.85 16.66
N GLY A 120 11.64 8.93 16.78
CA GLY A 120 12.22 9.64 15.62
C GLY A 120 13.09 8.72 14.76
N LEU A 121 14.00 7.97 15.40
CA LEU A 121 14.88 7.03 14.71
C LEU A 121 14.08 5.95 13.98
N SER A 122 13.11 5.33 14.66
CA SER A 122 12.30 4.26 14.10
C SER A 122 11.45 4.73 12.91
N ILE A 123 10.76 5.86 13.07
CA ILE A 123 9.90 6.44 12.02
C ILE A 123 10.74 6.87 10.83
N GLY A 124 11.88 7.54 11.06
CA GLY A 124 12.80 7.95 9.99
C GLY A 124 13.35 6.77 9.21
N SER A 125 13.76 5.69 9.88
CA SER A 125 14.28 4.50 9.22
C SER A 125 13.21 3.80 8.38
N VAL A 126 11.99 3.63 8.90
CA VAL A 126 10.88 3.02 8.16
C VAL A 126 10.50 3.87 6.93
N ASN A 127 10.46 5.19 7.08
CA ASN A 127 10.16 6.12 5.98
C ASN A 127 11.13 6.01 4.80
N LEU A 128 12.39 5.66 5.06
CA LEU A 128 13.41 5.51 4.01
C LEU A 128 13.49 4.09 3.47
N LEU A 129 13.30 3.08 4.33
CA LEU A 129 13.46 1.68 3.95
C LEU A 129 12.33 1.15 3.06
N ILE A 130 11.08 1.52 3.34
CA ILE A 130 9.95 1.03 2.55
C ILE A 130 10.05 1.47 1.08
N PRO A 131 10.29 2.75 0.76
CA PRO A 131 10.51 3.18 -0.62
C PRO A 131 11.76 2.54 -1.23
N ALA A 132 12.84 2.37 -0.47
CA ALA A 132 14.06 1.73 -0.95
C ALA A 132 13.84 0.25 -1.33
N TYR A 133 13.06 -0.50 -0.55
CA TYR A 133 12.72 -1.88 -0.87
C TYR A 133 11.86 -1.99 -2.15
N ILE A 134 10.96 -1.04 -2.36
CA ILE A 134 10.14 -0.98 -3.58
C ILE A 134 10.99 -0.57 -4.78
N ALA A 135 11.81 0.47 -4.66
CA ALA A 135 12.70 0.95 -5.72
C ALA A 135 13.63 -0.17 -6.20
N ARG A 136 14.14 -1.00 -5.28
CA ARG A 136 14.99 -2.15 -5.60
C ARG A 136 14.26 -3.25 -6.36
N ALA A 137 12.95 -3.41 -6.17
CA ALA A 137 12.16 -4.46 -6.80
C ALA A 137 11.83 -4.16 -8.28
N VAL A 138 11.76 -2.88 -8.62
CA VAL A 138 11.11 -2.36 -9.82
C VAL A 138 12.11 -2.00 -10.93
N ASN A 139 11.72 -2.14 -12.20
CA ASN A 139 12.56 -1.72 -13.35
C ASN A 139 12.23 -0.34 -13.94
N SER A 140 11.03 0.17 -13.72
CA SER A 140 10.58 1.40 -14.36
C SER A 140 10.21 2.45 -13.32
N VAL A 141 10.50 3.71 -13.67
CA VAL A 141 10.08 4.88 -12.89
C VAL A 141 8.56 4.89 -12.72
N GLU A 142 7.81 4.47 -13.74
CA GLU A 142 6.36 4.34 -13.68
C GLU A 142 5.89 3.40 -12.56
N VAL A 143 6.40 2.17 -12.49
CA VAL A 143 5.97 1.20 -11.48
C VAL A 143 6.40 1.64 -10.07
N PHE A 144 7.52 2.36 -9.96
CA PHE A 144 7.94 2.96 -8.70
C PHE A 144 6.96 4.07 -8.26
N ILE A 145 6.62 5.00 -9.16
CA ILE A 145 5.65 6.08 -8.89
C ILE A 145 4.30 5.49 -8.51
N LEU A 146 3.83 4.45 -9.20
CA LEU A 146 2.59 3.77 -8.85
C LEU A 146 2.67 3.19 -7.44
N SER A 147 3.71 2.42 -7.15
CA SER A 147 3.83 1.73 -5.85
C SER A 147 4.04 2.68 -4.67
N PHE A 148 5.01 3.59 -4.79
CA PHE A 148 5.33 4.54 -3.74
C PHE A 148 4.33 5.68 -3.64
N GLY A 149 3.81 6.17 -4.77
CA GLY A 149 2.78 7.21 -4.81
C GLY A 149 1.51 6.74 -4.12
N VAL A 150 1.12 5.48 -4.34
CA VAL A 150 0.00 4.87 -3.64
C VAL A 150 0.21 4.81 -2.13
N ILE A 151 1.36 4.31 -1.68
CA ILE A 151 1.72 4.28 -0.26
C ILE A 151 1.67 5.68 0.36
N SER A 152 2.19 6.68 -0.36
CA SER A 152 2.28 8.06 0.11
C SER A 152 0.91 8.73 0.21
N ILE A 153 0.04 8.54 -0.77
CA ILE A 153 -1.33 9.10 -0.76
C ILE A 153 -2.15 8.43 0.35
N THR A 154 -2.09 7.11 0.47
CA THR A 154 -2.80 6.40 1.54
C THR A 154 -2.30 6.83 2.93
N ASN A 155 -1.00 7.07 3.09
CA ASN A 155 -0.45 7.63 4.31
C ASN A 155 -1.07 9.00 4.66
N MET A 156 -1.19 9.90 3.68
CA MET A 156 -1.78 11.21 3.90
C MET A 156 -3.23 11.12 4.42
N LEU A 157 -4.05 10.26 3.81
CA LEU A 157 -5.44 10.01 4.24
C LEU A 157 -5.52 9.37 5.63
N ASN A 158 -4.64 8.42 5.92
CA ASN A 158 -4.57 7.75 7.21
C ASN A 158 -4.14 8.70 8.34
N GLY A 159 -3.21 9.62 8.06
CA GLY A 159 -2.77 10.61 9.04
C GLY A 159 -3.92 11.51 9.52
N THR A 160 -4.74 12.00 8.59
CA THR A 160 -5.93 12.81 8.93
C THR A 160 -6.94 12.02 9.75
N SER A 161 -7.25 10.80 9.30
CA SER A 161 -8.22 9.92 9.97
C SER A 161 -7.76 9.58 11.40
N MET A 162 -6.47 9.27 11.57
CA MET A 162 -5.92 8.93 12.87
C MET A 162 -5.86 10.13 13.81
N THR A 163 -5.54 11.32 13.29
CA THR A 163 -5.59 12.56 14.07
C THR A 163 -6.99 12.80 14.63
N PHE A 164 -8.03 12.58 13.82
CA PHE A 164 -9.42 12.66 14.25
C PHE A 164 -9.76 11.63 15.34
N VAL A 165 -9.41 10.35 15.14
CA VAL A 165 -9.64 9.30 16.15
C VAL A 165 -8.99 9.66 17.48
N MET A 166 -7.72 10.11 17.44
CA MET A 166 -6.99 10.49 18.64
C MET A 166 -7.59 11.71 19.33
N SER A 167 -8.01 12.73 18.57
CA SER A 167 -8.69 13.90 19.14
C SER A 167 -9.98 13.51 19.87
N ASN A 168 -10.76 12.57 19.32
CA ASN A 168 -11.95 12.04 19.97
C ASN A 168 -11.65 11.22 21.23
N LEU A 169 -10.59 10.40 21.22
CA LEU A 169 -10.19 9.65 22.42
C LEU A 169 -9.76 10.60 23.55
N ILE A 170 -9.05 11.67 23.21
CA ILE A 170 -8.61 12.67 24.18
C ILE A 170 -9.79 13.48 24.72
N SER A 171 -10.75 13.86 23.88
CA SER A 171 -11.94 14.62 24.32
C SER A 171 -12.83 13.81 25.26
N GLN A 172 -12.85 12.48 25.11
CA GLN A 172 -13.54 11.55 26.01
C GLN A 172 -12.78 11.26 27.31
N ALA A 173 -11.69 11.99 27.59
CA ALA A 173 -10.86 11.85 28.78
C ALA A 173 -10.33 10.42 29.00
N VAL A 174 -10.07 9.68 27.91
CA VAL A 174 -9.49 8.33 27.98
C VAL A 174 -8.13 8.40 28.70
N PRO A 175 -7.84 7.46 29.64
CA PRO A 175 -6.56 7.45 30.35
C PRO A 175 -5.38 7.38 29.40
N PHE A 176 -4.33 8.16 29.68
CA PHE A 176 -3.14 8.26 28.81
C PHE A 176 -2.49 6.90 28.51
N ASN A 177 -2.37 6.03 29.52
CA ASN A 177 -1.76 4.71 29.33
C ASN A 177 -2.59 3.83 28.38
N THR A 178 -3.92 3.96 28.39
CA THR A 178 -4.79 3.28 27.43
C THR A 178 -4.54 3.76 26.00
N ILE A 179 -4.32 5.07 25.82
CA ILE A 179 -3.95 5.65 24.53
C ILE A 179 -2.61 5.06 24.06
N ILE A 180 -1.59 5.00 24.92
CA ILE A 180 -0.29 4.43 24.58
C ILE A 180 -0.41 2.94 24.24
N ILE A 181 -1.14 2.15 25.04
CA ILE A 181 -1.36 0.72 24.78
C ILE A 181 -2.04 0.51 23.42
N PHE A 182 -3.05 1.33 23.09
CA PHE A 182 -3.71 1.28 21.78
C PHE A 182 -2.71 1.51 20.64
N LEU A 183 -1.82 2.49 20.75
CA LEU A 183 -0.78 2.75 19.74
C LEU A 183 0.23 1.59 19.65
N VAL A 184 0.61 0.97 20.77
CA VAL A 184 1.47 -0.21 20.81
C VAL A 184 0.82 -1.39 20.09
N ILE A 185 -0.48 -1.64 20.34
CA ILE A 185 -1.24 -2.70 19.68
C ILE A 185 -1.24 -2.50 18.16
N LEU A 186 -1.40 -1.26 17.67
CA LEU A 186 -1.35 -0.98 16.23
C LEU A 186 0.00 -1.37 15.60
N ILE A 187 1.13 -1.07 16.25
CA ILE A 187 2.46 -1.47 15.76
C ILE A 187 2.63 -2.99 15.81
N ILE A 188 2.16 -3.64 16.86
CA ILE A 188 2.21 -5.09 16.97
C ILE A 188 1.42 -5.73 15.81
N ILE A 189 0.19 -5.27 15.57
CA ILE A 189 -0.63 -5.75 14.44
C ILE A 189 0.13 -5.57 13.12
N GLY A 190 0.65 -4.37 12.84
CA GLY A 190 1.42 -4.14 11.61
C GLY A 190 2.64 -5.06 11.46
N THR A 191 3.32 -5.33 12.57
CA THR A 191 4.50 -6.19 12.63
C THR A 191 4.14 -7.67 12.43
N LEU A 192 2.99 -8.13 12.92
CA LEU A 192 2.50 -9.51 12.72
C LEU A 192 2.30 -9.83 11.24
N PHE A 193 1.90 -8.86 10.41
CA PHE A 193 1.79 -9.04 8.96
C PHE A 193 3.13 -9.26 8.27
N LEU A 194 4.26 -8.92 8.90
CA LEU A 194 5.59 -9.23 8.36
C LEU A 194 5.98 -10.69 8.57
N LEU A 195 5.35 -11.43 9.50
CA LEU A 195 5.76 -12.78 9.88
C LEU A 195 5.80 -13.79 8.72
N PRO A 196 4.77 -13.90 7.86
CA PRO A 196 4.79 -14.87 6.77
C PRO A 196 5.56 -14.36 5.53
N VAL A 197 6.22 -13.20 5.61
CA VAL A 197 7.07 -12.68 4.52
C VAL A 197 8.37 -13.48 4.44
N LYS A 198 8.72 -13.98 3.24
CA LYS A 198 9.98 -14.68 3.02
C LYS A 198 11.19 -13.78 3.29
N LYS A 199 12.27 -14.35 3.83
CA LYS A 199 13.53 -13.66 4.22
C LYS A 199 14.06 -12.72 3.12
N CYS A 200 14.03 -13.20 1.88
CA CYS A 200 14.38 -12.45 0.69
C CYS A 200 13.10 -11.81 0.13
N LEU A 201 12.96 -10.50 0.34
CA LEU A 201 11.72 -9.76 0.07
C LEU A 201 11.39 -9.71 -1.43
N PHE A 202 11.89 -8.74 -2.19
CA PHE A 202 11.72 -8.71 -3.66
C PHE A 202 12.95 -9.21 -4.44
N ASN A 203 13.93 -9.80 -3.74
CA ASN A 203 15.17 -10.31 -4.33
C ASN A 203 14.99 -11.69 -5.01
N GLU A 204 13.80 -12.28 -4.96
CA GLU A 204 13.45 -13.53 -5.63
C GLU A 204 12.57 -13.24 -6.86
N HIS A 205 12.54 -14.17 -7.81
CA HIS A 205 11.61 -14.11 -8.93
C HIS A 205 10.15 -14.05 -8.47
N PRO A 206 9.30 -13.26 -9.15
CA PRO A 206 7.87 -13.26 -8.88
C PRO A 206 7.30 -14.67 -9.13
N ARG A 207 6.31 -15.07 -8.33
CA ARG A 207 5.60 -16.35 -8.56
C ARG A 207 4.86 -16.29 -9.88
N VAL A 208 4.91 -17.38 -10.64
CA VAL A 208 4.08 -17.54 -11.84
C VAL A 208 2.61 -17.54 -11.42
N ARG A 209 1.80 -16.71 -12.07
CA ARG A 209 0.39 -16.45 -11.73
C ARG A 209 -0.52 -17.19 -12.70
N GLU A 210 -0.51 -18.52 -12.63
CA GLU A 210 -1.45 -19.37 -13.38
C GLU A 210 -2.75 -19.50 -12.60
N VAL A 211 -3.88 -19.24 -13.28
CA VAL A 211 -5.23 -19.42 -12.73
C VAL A 211 -5.94 -20.40 -13.66
N PRO A 212 -6.60 -21.44 -13.14
CA PRO A 212 -7.37 -22.37 -13.97
C PRO A 212 -8.42 -21.60 -14.78
N PRO A 213 -8.57 -21.91 -16.08
CA PRO A 213 -9.58 -21.24 -16.91
C PRO A 213 -10.98 -21.61 -16.43
N GLU A 214 -11.84 -20.60 -16.29
CA GLU A 214 -13.28 -20.76 -16.05
C GLU A 214 -14.07 -20.12 -17.20
N THR A 215 -15.33 -20.49 -17.40
CA THR A 215 -16.13 -19.91 -18.48
C THR A 215 -16.49 -18.44 -18.17
N PRO A 216 -16.08 -17.47 -18.99
CA PRO A 216 -16.39 -16.05 -18.77
C PRO A 216 -17.89 -15.81 -18.90
N ARG A 217 -18.49 -15.10 -17.94
CA ARG A 217 -19.93 -14.82 -17.93
C ARG A 217 -20.20 -13.49 -18.63
N ASN A 218 -21.05 -13.49 -19.66
CA ASN A 218 -21.49 -12.25 -20.32
C ASN A 218 -22.38 -11.45 -19.35
N VAL A 219 -21.91 -10.28 -18.93
CA VAL A 219 -22.65 -9.36 -18.06
C VAL A 219 -22.91 -8.06 -18.79
N ASN A 220 -24.17 -7.64 -18.86
CA ASN A 220 -24.56 -6.39 -19.53
C ASN A 220 -23.84 -5.18 -18.90
N ALA A 221 -23.25 -4.33 -19.75
CA ALA A 221 -22.50 -3.15 -19.30
C ALA A 221 -23.36 -2.15 -18.51
N LEU A 222 -24.63 -2.01 -18.87
CA LEU A 222 -25.59 -1.14 -18.15
C LEU A 222 -25.89 -1.67 -16.75
N VAL A 223 -25.94 -2.99 -16.57
CA VAL A 223 -26.10 -3.62 -15.24
C VAL A 223 -24.86 -3.37 -14.39
N THR A 224 -23.66 -3.44 -14.97
CA THR A 224 -22.42 -3.06 -14.28
C THR A 224 -22.45 -1.60 -13.83
N LEU A 225 -22.88 -0.67 -14.69
CA LEU A 225 -23.00 0.75 -14.33
C LEU A 225 -23.93 0.94 -13.12
N LEU A 226 -25.11 0.33 -13.14
CA LEU A 226 -26.09 0.44 -12.06
C LEU A 226 -25.58 -0.18 -10.75
N LEU A 227 -24.96 -1.35 -10.83
CA LEU A 227 -24.44 -2.04 -9.65
C LEU A 227 -23.27 -1.32 -9.00
N PHE A 228 -22.53 -0.47 -9.73
CA PHE A 228 -21.49 0.37 -9.12
C PHE A 228 -22.02 1.39 -8.10
N PHE A 229 -23.32 1.71 -8.12
CA PHE A 229 -23.98 2.51 -7.07
C PHE A 229 -24.30 1.71 -5.81
N VAL A 230 -24.27 0.38 -5.88
CA VAL A 230 -24.41 -0.48 -4.70
C VAL A 230 -23.09 -0.44 -3.91
N PRO A 231 -23.10 -0.11 -2.61
CA PRO A 231 -21.90 -0.08 -1.79
C PRO A 231 -21.09 -1.37 -1.92
N PHE A 232 -19.76 -1.24 -2.04
CA PHE A 232 -18.80 -2.35 -2.13
C PHE A 232 -18.88 -3.24 -3.39
N TYR A 233 -19.85 -3.05 -4.29
CA TYR A 233 -19.94 -3.84 -5.52
C TYR A 233 -18.69 -3.70 -6.40
N PHE A 234 -18.07 -2.52 -6.41
CA PHE A 234 -16.84 -2.28 -7.17
C PHE A 234 -15.73 -3.29 -6.81
N ILE A 235 -15.65 -3.75 -5.56
CA ILE A 235 -14.66 -4.74 -5.09
C ILE A 235 -14.90 -6.07 -5.80
N PHE A 236 -16.15 -6.53 -5.74
CA PHE A 236 -16.58 -7.75 -6.40
C PHE A 236 -16.36 -7.65 -7.91
N TRP A 237 -16.68 -6.50 -8.52
CA TRP A 237 -16.49 -6.29 -9.94
C TRP A 237 -15.02 -6.36 -10.35
N PHE A 238 -14.11 -5.68 -9.62
CA PHE A 238 -12.67 -5.73 -9.90
C PHE A 238 -12.11 -7.14 -9.75
N TYR A 239 -12.53 -7.87 -8.73
CA TYR A 239 -12.19 -9.29 -8.57
C TYR A 239 -12.65 -10.11 -9.77
N ARG A 240 -13.92 -9.97 -10.17
CA ARG A 240 -14.54 -10.75 -11.24
C ARG A 240 -13.92 -10.45 -12.61
N VAL A 241 -13.80 -9.18 -12.99
CA VAL A 241 -13.33 -8.78 -14.33
C VAL A 241 -11.88 -9.24 -14.58
N HIS A 242 -11.03 -9.19 -13.55
CA HIS A 242 -9.66 -9.70 -13.62
C HIS A 242 -9.61 -11.23 -13.72
N LYS A 243 -10.61 -11.92 -13.17
CA LYS A 243 -10.76 -13.37 -13.33
C LYS A 243 -11.20 -13.70 -14.76
N ASP A 244 -12.21 -13.01 -15.28
CA ASP A 244 -12.76 -13.23 -16.63
C ASP A 244 -11.70 -13.00 -17.72
N ILE A 245 -10.89 -11.95 -17.62
CA ILE A 245 -9.86 -11.62 -18.63
C ILE A 245 -8.72 -12.64 -18.65
N ARG A 246 -8.42 -13.28 -17.51
CA ARG A 246 -7.37 -14.31 -17.44
C ARG A 246 -7.68 -15.55 -18.26
N ASN A 247 -8.96 -15.80 -18.56
CA ASN A 247 -9.37 -16.86 -19.48
C ASN A 247 -8.89 -16.59 -20.91
N PHE A 248 -8.74 -15.32 -21.30
CA PHE A 248 -8.32 -14.91 -22.63
C PHE A 248 -6.83 -14.53 -22.71
N SER A 249 -6.25 -14.11 -21.58
CA SER A 249 -4.87 -13.61 -21.52
C SER A 249 -4.20 -13.85 -20.16
N GLN A 250 -3.11 -14.63 -20.15
CA GLN A 250 -2.24 -14.78 -18.98
C GLN A 250 -1.18 -13.67 -18.89
N SER A 251 -1.51 -12.43 -19.26
CA SER A 251 -0.56 -11.32 -19.27
C SER A 251 0.08 -11.08 -17.90
N ALA A 252 1.41 -10.91 -17.87
CA ALA A 252 2.15 -10.52 -16.69
C ALA A 252 1.77 -9.11 -16.18
N THR A 253 1.15 -8.27 -17.00
CA THR A 253 0.69 -6.94 -16.56
C THR A 253 -0.65 -6.98 -15.82
N LEU A 254 -1.41 -8.08 -15.91
CA LEU A 254 -2.74 -8.17 -15.30
C LEU A 254 -2.63 -8.53 -13.82
N LEU A 255 -3.40 -7.86 -12.95
CA LEU A 255 -3.44 -8.21 -11.52
C LEU A 255 -4.09 -9.59 -11.30
N THR A 256 -3.80 -10.22 -10.17
CA THR A 256 -4.60 -11.36 -9.70
C THR A 256 -5.98 -10.87 -9.24
N PRO A 257 -7.04 -11.69 -9.31
CA PRO A 257 -8.38 -11.31 -8.85
C PRO A 257 -8.38 -10.78 -7.41
N LEU A 258 -7.67 -11.48 -6.51
CA LEU A 258 -7.50 -11.04 -5.12
C LEU A 258 -6.71 -9.74 -5.01
N GLY A 259 -5.62 -9.59 -5.77
CA GLY A 259 -4.84 -8.35 -5.80
C GLY A 259 -5.65 -7.15 -6.29
N ALA A 260 -6.53 -7.35 -7.28
CA ALA A 260 -7.43 -6.31 -7.79
C ALA A 260 -8.51 -5.93 -6.76
N GLY A 261 -9.12 -6.94 -6.12
CA GLY A 261 -10.08 -6.71 -5.02
C GLY A 261 -9.45 -5.93 -3.87
N LEU A 262 -8.28 -6.36 -3.37
CA LEU A 262 -7.56 -5.66 -2.30
C LEU A 262 -7.16 -4.24 -2.70
N SER A 263 -6.68 -4.06 -3.93
CA SER A 263 -6.36 -2.72 -4.47
C SER A 263 -7.57 -1.82 -4.48
N SER A 264 -8.73 -2.33 -4.87
CA SER A 264 -9.94 -1.52 -4.90
C SER A 264 -10.36 -1.00 -3.51
N ILE A 265 -10.10 -1.78 -2.45
CA ILE A 265 -10.41 -1.42 -1.06
C ILE A 265 -9.42 -0.38 -0.52
N PHE A 266 -8.13 -0.72 -0.57
CA PHE A 266 -7.09 0.05 0.10
C PHE A 266 -6.54 1.19 -0.74
N MET A 267 -6.80 1.16 -2.05
CA MET A 267 -6.24 2.06 -3.05
C MET A 267 -7.33 2.46 -4.06
N PRO A 268 -8.44 3.08 -3.63
CA PRO A 268 -9.53 3.44 -4.54
C PRO A 268 -9.06 4.41 -5.65
N PHE A 269 -8.05 5.22 -5.39
CA PHE A 269 -7.42 6.08 -6.38
C PHE A 269 -6.54 5.34 -7.40
N ALA A 270 -6.23 4.05 -7.18
CA ALA A 270 -5.58 3.19 -8.16
C ALA A 270 -6.57 2.60 -9.18
N MET A 271 -7.88 2.83 -9.02
CA MET A 271 -8.90 2.33 -9.96
C MET A 271 -8.67 2.74 -11.42
N PRO A 272 -8.34 4.01 -11.76
CA PRO A 272 -8.08 4.39 -13.15
C PRO A 272 -6.92 3.61 -13.77
N ILE A 273 -5.87 3.32 -12.99
CA ILE A 273 -4.70 2.53 -13.40
C ILE A 273 -5.10 1.08 -13.63
N MET A 274 -5.91 0.49 -12.75
CA MET A 274 -6.41 -0.87 -12.94
C MET A 274 -7.27 -0.98 -14.22
N LEU A 275 -8.13 0.00 -14.45
CA LEU A 275 -8.98 0.07 -15.65
C LEU A 275 -8.16 0.26 -16.93
N SER A 276 -7.08 1.05 -16.91
CA SER A 276 -6.22 1.23 -18.07
C SER A 276 -5.47 -0.06 -18.43
N ILE A 277 -4.92 -0.76 -17.44
CA ILE A 277 -4.25 -2.06 -17.61
C ILE A 277 -5.20 -3.08 -18.23
N LEU A 278 -6.44 -3.19 -17.70
CA LEU A 278 -7.45 -4.09 -18.25
C LEU A 278 -7.73 -3.76 -19.72
N ASN A 279 -7.93 -2.48 -20.03
CA ASN A 279 -8.21 -2.04 -21.39
C ASN A 279 -7.04 -2.33 -22.35
N ASP A 280 -5.80 -2.09 -21.95
CA ASP A 280 -4.63 -2.35 -22.81
C ASP A 280 -4.50 -3.84 -23.13
N VAL A 281 -4.71 -4.71 -22.14
CA VAL A 281 -4.68 -6.17 -22.35
C VAL A 281 -5.82 -6.62 -23.29
N ILE A 282 -7.03 -6.10 -23.11
CA ILE A 282 -8.17 -6.44 -23.99
C ILE A 282 -7.91 -5.95 -25.41
N ARG A 283 -7.41 -4.71 -25.57
CA ARG A 283 -7.12 -4.13 -26.89
C ARG A 283 -6.04 -4.90 -27.62
N GLN A 284 -4.97 -5.29 -26.93
CA GLN A 284 -3.91 -6.11 -27.51
C GLN A 284 -4.48 -7.44 -28.02
N LYS A 285 -5.30 -8.12 -27.22
CA LYS A 285 -5.95 -9.38 -27.63
C LYS A 285 -6.92 -9.22 -28.79
N LEU A 286 -7.68 -8.13 -28.85
CA LEU A 286 -8.53 -7.83 -30.00
C LEU A 286 -7.68 -7.58 -31.26
N LEU A 287 -6.56 -6.86 -31.14
CA LEU A 287 -5.64 -6.59 -32.24
C LEU A 287 -4.99 -7.87 -32.77
N ASP A 288 -4.59 -8.79 -31.89
CA ASP A 288 -4.09 -10.11 -32.29
C ASP A 288 -5.12 -10.90 -33.12
N LYS A 289 -6.41 -10.59 -32.96
CA LYS A 289 -7.53 -11.17 -33.72
C LYS A 289 -8.00 -10.30 -34.89
N GLY A 290 -7.21 -9.30 -35.29
CA GLY A 290 -7.53 -8.38 -36.39
C GLY A 290 -8.69 -7.42 -36.10
N LYS A 291 -9.18 -7.34 -34.85
CA LYS A 291 -10.24 -6.41 -34.45
C LYS A 291 -9.65 -5.20 -33.72
N LYS A 292 -10.32 -4.05 -33.82
CA LYS A 292 -9.97 -2.85 -33.06
C LYS A 292 -10.79 -2.78 -31.77
N GLY A 293 -10.14 -2.41 -30.67
CA GLY A 293 -10.84 -1.98 -29.45
C GLY A 293 -11.72 -0.76 -29.72
N MET A 294 -12.84 -0.68 -29.03
CA MET A 294 -13.80 0.43 -29.09
C MET A 294 -13.25 1.71 -28.44
N PHE A 295 -12.53 1.61 -27.32
CA PHE A 295 -12.12 2.77 -26.53
C PHE A 295 -10.61 2.97 -26.44
N LYS A 296 -10.16 4.23 -26.49
CA LYS A 296 -8.76 4.59 -26.26
C LYS A 296 -8.45 4.58 -24.76
N THR A 297 -7.25 4.10 -24.39
CA THR A 297 -6.81 3.97 -22.99
C THR A 297 -6.81 5.30 -22.25
N GLY A 298 -6.35 6.39 -22.88
CA GLY A 298 -6.38 7.73 -22.27
C GLY A 298 -7.79 8.21 -21.90
N LEU A 299 -8.81 7.81 -22.67
CA LEU A 299 -10.20 8.15 -22.38
C LEU A 299 -10.73 7.35 -21.19
N ILE A 300 -10.35 6.06 -21.06
CA ILE A 300 -10.70 5.25 -19.89
C ILE A 300 -10.01 5.76 -18.62
N ILE A 301 -8.79 6.26 -18.72
CA ILE A 301 -8.10 6.90 -17.58
C ILE A 301 -8.85 8.16 -17.14
N ALA A 302 -9.16 9.06 -18.09
CA ALA A 302 -9.87 10.30 -17.79
C ALA A 302 -11.25 10.04 -17.18
N ILE A 303 -12.06 9.19 -17.80
CA ILE A 303 -13.38 8.83 -17.28
C ILE A 303 -13.25 8.02 -15.99
N GLY A 304 -12.25 7.14 -15.86
CA GLY A 304 -12.04 6.35 -14.64
C GLY A 304 -11.70 7.20 -13.42
N LEU A 305 -11.05 8.35 -13.61
CA LEU A 305 -10.73 9.29 -12.55
C LEU A 305 -11.98 10.05 -12.06
N PHE A 306 -12.82 10.54 -12.97
CA PHE A 306 -13.96 11.40 -12.63
C PHE A 306 -15.28 10.63 -12.45
N LEU A 307 -15.48 9.57 -13.22
CA LEU A 307 -16.71 8.77 -13.30
C LEU A 307 -16.38 7.26 -13.36
N PRO A 308 -15.83 6.67 -12.28
CA PRO A 308 -15.45 5.25 -12.23
C PRO A 308 -16.53 4.26 -12.70
N PRO A 309 -17.84 4.44 -12.37
CA PRO A 309 -18.89 3.53 -12.85
C PRO A 309 -19.00 3.47 -14.38
N ILE A 310 -18.82 4.61 -15.04
CA ILE A 310 -18.89 4.70 -16.51
C ILE A 310 -17.69 3.99 -17.12
N ALA A 311 -16.47 4.25 -16.62
CA ALA A 311 -15.27 3.59 -17.11
C ALA A 311 -15.33 2.06 -16.91
N ALA A 312 -15.89 1.59 -15.78
CA ALA A 312 -16.11 0.17 -15.55
C ALA A 312 -17.09 -0.45 -16.56
N ALA A 313 -18.19 0.25 -16.88
CA ALA A 313 -19.14 -0.18 -17.90
C ALA A 313 -18.49 -0.23 -19.30
N MET A 314 -17.64 0.74 -19.63
CA MET A 314 -16.87 0.75 -20.88
C MET A 314 -15.95 -0.45 -20.99
N VAL A 315 -15.16 -0.74 -19.95
CA VAL A 315 -14.30 -1.93 -19.90
C VAL A 315 -15.13 -3.21 -19.99
N GLN A 316 -16.26 -3.29 -19.28
CA GLN A 316 -17.16 -4.46 -19.37
C GLN A 316 -17.68 -4.70 -20.80
N SER A 317 -17.99 -3.64 -21.54
CA SER A 317 -18.43 -3.77 -22.94
C SER A 317 -17.34 -4.32 -23.85
N GLU A 318 -16.08 -3.94 -23.63
CA GLU A 318 -14.91 -4.49 -24.35
C GLU A 318 -14.66 -5.95 -24.00
N VAL A 319 -14.83 -6.34 -22.73
CA VAL A 319 -14.76 -7.75 -22.30
C VAL A 319 -15.81 -8.59 -23.01
N ASN A 320 -17.06 -8.12 -23.07
CA ASN A 320 -18.14 -8.84 -23.77
C ASN A 320 -17.85 -8.94 -25.28
N LYS A 321 -17.26 -7.90 -25.89
CA LYS A 321 -16.82 -7.93 -27.28
C LYS A 321 -15.73 -8.98 -27.48
N LEU A 322 -14.73 -9.06 -26.61
CA LEU A 322 -13.70 -10.09 -26.68
C LEU A 322 -14.29 -11.50 -26.56
N ALA A 323 -15.19 -11.72 -25.60
CA ALA A 323 -15.87 -13.00 -25.40
C ALA A 323 -16.67 -13.46 -26.63
N SER A 324 -17.40 -12.53 -27.28
CA SER A 324 -18.13 -12.86 -28.52
C SER A 324 -17.22 -13.19 -29.70
N VAL A 325 -16.03 -12.58 -29.77
CA VAL A 325 -15.03 -12.91 -30.78
C VAL A 325 -14.39 -14.28 -30.52
N GLU A 326 -14.18 -14.65 -29.26
CA GLU A 326 -13.68 -15.97 -28.88
C GLU A 326 -14.65 -17.08 -29.30
N ASN A 327 -15.93 -16.92 -28.97
CA ASN A 327 -16.97 -17.91 -29.25
C ASN A 327 -17.27 -18.09 -30.75
N ASN A 328 -17.00 -17.08 -31.58
CA ASN A 328 -17.20 -17.17 -33.03
C ASN A 328 -16.00 -17.83 -33.75
N ASN A 329 -14.86 -18.00 -33.08
CA ASN A 329 -13.64 -18.58 -33.64
C ASN A 329 -13.35 -20.00 -33.12
N SER A 330 -14.20 -20.54 -32.23
CA SER A 330 -14.16 -21.92 -31.71
C SER A 330 -15.15 -22.82 -32.43
#